data_AF-A0A661VTB8-F1
#
_entry.id   AF-A0A661VTB8-F1
#
_cell.length_a   1.000
_cell.length_b   1.000
_cell.length_c   1.000
_cell.angle_alpha   90.00
_cell.angle_beta   90.00
_cell.angle_gamma   90.00
#
_symmetry.space_group_name_H-M   'P 1'
#
loop_
_entity.id
_entity.type
_entity.pdbx_description
1 polymer ?
#
loop_
_entity_poly.entity_id
_entity_poly.type
_entity_poly.pdbx_seq_one_letter_code
_entity_poly.pdbx_strand_id
1 'polypeptide(L)'
;MFGVRDSGFAIRLFGLVLVIAGYFGPWVGHKTAALTVTGPELSEFAKLFPQVQGGVVPVIRALFLTPLVAAAILLGLLANQLINRQISKSTNRQIGKSTNRQISKSTNRLPRTFLTLVAALFALAALPPYQYLLAPEYRGHLVLAAGGLLLVLLTPFAGRLPRRARSVLTALLALAGAVPALWQFVLLHPLVVALYDEPLGLGWGLVVCVVGFALVLISGFLQLATSGQQSAVG
;
A
#
# COMPACT_ATOMS: atom_id res chain seq x y z
N MET A 1 10.44 20.95 -19.60
CA MET A 1 11.36 20.39 -18.59
C MET A 1 10.54 19.84 -17.41
N PHE A 2 10.08 18.60 -17.49
CA PHE A 2 9.43 17.92 -16.35
C PHE A 2 10.53 17.54 -15.36
N GLY A 3 10.67 18.32 -14.29
CA GLY A 3 11.75 18.14 -13.32
C GLY A 3 11.66 16.79 -12.62
N VAL A 4 12.81 16.22 -12.26
CA VAL A 4 13.02 14.97 -11.51
C VAL A 4 12.13 14.82 -10.24
N ARG A 5 11.55 15.92 -9.73
CA ARG A 5 10.56 15.90 -8.65
C ARG A 5 9.17 15.41 -9.07
N ASP A 6 8.75 15.60 -10.32
CA ASP A 6 7.44 15.17 -10.83
C ASP A 6 7.44 13.68 -11.23
N SER A 7 8.57 13.16 -11.74
CA SER A 7 8.75 11.74 -12.01
C SER A 7 8.62 10.88 -10.75
N GLY A 8 9.20 11.30 -9.63
CA GLY A 8 9.10 10.57 -8.36
C GLY A 8 7.67 10.44 -7.80
N PHE A 9 6.77 11.35 -8.16
CA PHE A 9 5.35 11.24 -7.81
C PHE A 9 4.63 10.22 -8.72
N ALA A 10 4.86 10.33 -10.03
CA ALA A 10 4.27 9.43 -11.02
C ALA A 10 4.69 7.97 -10.77
N ILE A 11 5.96 7.72 -10.45
CA ILE A 11 6.48 6.37 -10.14
C ILE A 11 5.76 5.78 -8.92
N ARG A 12 5.50 6.58 -7.87
CA ARG A 12 4.78 6.11 -6.68
C ARG A 12 3.33 5.79 -6.95
N LEU A 13 2.65 6.67 -7.69
CA LEU A 13 1.27 6.46 -8.07
C LEU A 13 1.14 5.20 -8.91
N PHE A 14 2.00 5.06 -9.92
CA PHE A 14 2.04 3.86 -10.77
C PHE A 14 2.36 2.60 -9.96
N GLY A 15 3.37 2.65 -9.08
CA GLY A 15 3.71 1.56 -8.18
C GLY A 15 2.54 1.14 -7.28
N LEU A 16 1.78 2.10 -6.73
CA LEU A 16 0.58 1.81 -5.94
C LEU A 16 -0.55 1.17 -6.76
N VAL A 17 -0.75 1.63 -7.99
CA VAL A 17 -1.72 1.00 -8.90
C VAL A 17 -1.33 -0.45 -9.16
N LEU A 18 -0.04 -0.73 -9.38
CA LEU A 18 0.47 -2.09 -9.53
C LEU A 18 0.28 -2.92 -8.25
N VAL A 19 0.55 -2.35 -7.06
CA VAL A 19 0.31 -3.06 -5.79
C VAL A 19 -1.14 -3.50 -5.68
N ILE A 20 -2.08 -2.59 -5.94
CA ILE A 20 -3.52 -2.87 -5.84
C ILE A 20 -3.94 -3.88 -6.91
N ALA A 21 -3.56 -3.67 -8.18
CA ALA A 21 -3.90 -4.57 -9.28
C ALA A 21 -3.31 -5.97 -9.06
N GLY A 22 -2.07 -6.07 -8.58
CA GLY A 22 -1.42 -7.34 -8.28
C GLY A 22 -2.02 -8.02 -7.05
N TYR A 23 -2.43 -7.27 -6.03
CA TYR A 23 -3.07 -7.82 -4.83
C TYR A 23 -4.40 -8.51 -5.15
N PHE A 24 -5.22 -7.91 -6.01
CA PHE A 24 -6.46 -8.53 -6.50
C PHE A 24 -6.26 -9.52 -7.64
N GLY A 25 -5.04 -9.62 -8.19
CA GLY A 25 -4.71 -10.61 -9.21
C GLY A 25 -4.56 -12.02 -8.62
N PRO A 26 -4.43 -13.05 -9.48
CA PRO A 26 -4.10 -14.41 -9.07
C PRO A 26 -2.71 -14.45 -8.44
N TRP A 27 -2.62 -14.95 -7.21
CA TRP A 27 -1.35 -15.24 -6.53
C TRP A 27 -0.98 -16.71 -6.71
N VAL A 28 -1.98 -17.59 -6.68
CA VAL A 28 -1.87 -18.99 -7.10
C VAL A 28 -2.47 -19.10 -8.49
N GLY A 29 -1.63 -19.38 -9.48
CA GLY A 29 -2.07 -19.54 -10.86
C GLY A 29 -2.54 -20.96 -11.13
N HIS A 30 -3.73 -21.11 -11.71
CA HIS A 30 -4.25 -22.38 -12.21
C HIS A 30 -4.81 -22.17 -13.62
N LYS A 31 -4.77 -23.22 -14.46
CA LYS A 31 -5.40 -23.19 -15.80
C LYS A 31 -6.91 -22.89 -15.75
N THR A 32 -7.55 -23.25 -14.64
CA THR A 32 -8.98 -23.10 -14.42
C THR A 32 -9.21 -21.89 -13.53
N ALA A 33 -9.93 -20.87 -14.03
CA ALA A 33 -10.17 -19.63 -13.29
C ALA A 33 -10.87 -19.85 -11.94
N ALA A 34 -11.68 -20.90 -11.80
CA ALA A 34 -12.34 -21.23 -10.54
C ALA A 34 -11.37 -21.70 -9.42
N LEU A 35 -10.16 -22.13 -9.78
CA LEU A 35 -9.13 -22.60 -8.85
C LEU A 35 -8.01 -21.59 -8.64
N THR A 36 -8.08 -20.43 -9.30
CA THR A 36 -7.12 -19.35 -9.03
C THR A 36 -7.46 -18.69 -7.71
N VAL A 37 -6.45 -18.52 -6.85
CA VAL A 37 -6.62 -17.88 -5.54
C VAL A 37 -5.96 -16.51 -5.57
N THR A 38 -6.73 -15.47 -5.23
CA THR A 38 -6.27 -14.08 -5.17
C THR A 38 -5.62 -13.74 -3.83
N GLY A 39 -4.94 -12.59 -3.75
CA GLY A 39 -4.34 -12.06 -2.52
C GLY A 39 -5.27 -12.04 -1.30
N PRO A 40 -6.48 -11.46 -1.37
CA PRO A 40 -7.40 -11.45 -0.24
C PRO A 40 -7.93 -12.86 0.09
N GLU A 41 -8.18 -13.69 -0.91
CA GLU A 41 -8.70 -15.05 -0.72
C GLU A 41 -7.68 -15.97 -0.04
N LEU A 42 -6.37 -15.74 -0.21
CA LEU A 42 -5.33 -16.52 0.46
C LEU A 42 -5.49 -16.52 1.99
N SER A 43 -5.95 -15.41 2.57
CA SER A 43 -6.18 -15.32 4.01
C SER A 43 -7.26 -16.29 4.50
N GLU A 44 -8.32 -16.48 3.71
CA GLU A 44 -9.42 -17.38 4.00
C GLU A 44 -9.10 -18.81 3.55
N PHE A 45 -8.41 -18.98 2.43
CA PHE A 45 -7.98 -20.28 1.91
C PHE A 45 -7.01 -20.99 2.86
N ALA A 46 -6.11 -20.23 3.50
CA ALA A 46 -5.17 -20.77 4.49
C ALA A 46 -5.87 -21.49 5.66
N LYS A 47 -7.11 -21.14 5.99
CA LYS A 47 -7.86 -21.78 7.09
C LYS A 47 -8.32 -23.20 6.75
N LEU A 48 -8.33 -23.58 5.47
CA LEU A 48 -8.82 -24.87 5.01
C LEU A 48 -7.79 -25.99 5.23
N PHE A 49 -6.52 -25.64 5.45
CA PHE A 49 -5.43 -26.60 5.61
C PHE A 49 -5.39 -27.16 7.04
N PRO A 50 -5.53 -28.48 7.24
CA PRO A 50 -5.42 -29.11 8.56
C PRO A 50 -4.08 -28.82 9.25
N GLN A 51 -2.99 -28.67 8.48
CA GLN A 51 -1.66 -28.36 9.00
C GLN A 51 -1.57 -26.94 9.60
N VAL A 52 -2.36 -25.99 9.06
CA VAL A 52 -2.47 -24.63 9.59
C VAL A 52 -3.36 -24.63 10.83
N GLN A 53 -4.47 -25.37 10.81
CA GLN A 53 -5.38 -25.52 11.96
C GLN A 53 -4.69 -26.21 13.15
N GLY A 54 -3.89 -27.24 12.88
CA GLY A 54 -3.11 -27.97 13.88
C GLY A 54 -1.86 -27.24 14.36
N GLY A 55 -1.57 -26.03 13.85
CA GLY A 55 -0.41 -25.24 14.25
C GLY A 55 0.95 -25.80 13.81
N VAL A 56 0.96 -26.79 12.92
CA VAL A 56 2.19 -27.40 12.38
C VAL A 56 2.92 -26.42 11.46
N VAL A 57 2.16 -25.65 10.66
CA VAL A 57 2.69 -24.55 9.84
C VAL A 57 2.20 -23.22 10.42
N PRO A 58 3.10 -22.33 10.87
CA PRO A 58 2.72 -21.08 11.53
C PRO A 58 2.28 -20.01 10.52
N VAL A 59 1.09 -20.22 9.93
CA VAL A 59 0.50 -19.26 8.98
C VAL A 59 -0.34 -18.22 9.71
N ILE A 60 0.05 -16.95 9.60
CA ILE A 60 -0.68 -15.82 10.18
C ILE A 60 -1.53 -15.18 9.07
N ARG A 61 -2.81 -15.56 9.01
CA ARG A 61 -3.78 -15.13 7.99
C ARG A 61 -3.81 -13.61 7.76
N ALA A 62 -3.76 -12.85 8.86
CA ALA A 62 -3.84 -11.39 8.82
C ALA A 62 -2.69 -10.75 8.00
N LEU A 63 -1.51 -11.39 7.95
CA LEU A 63 -0.37 -10.84 7.22
C LEU A 63 -0.56 -10.87 5.70
N PHE A 64 -1.51 -11.65 5.16
CA PHE A 64 -1.86 -11.54 3.74
C PHE A 64 -2.51 -10.20 3.39
N LEU A 65 -3.07 -9.47 4.36
CA LEU A 65 -3.70 -8.16 4.14
C LEU A 65 -2.73 -6.98 4.24
N THR A 66 -1.47 -7.23 4.63
CA THR A 66 -0.45 -6.17 4.74
C THR A 66 -0.23 -5.40 3.43
N PRO A 67 -0.31 -6.00 2.22
CA PRO A 67 -0.18 -5.27 0.97
C PRO A 67 -1.26 -4.19 0.81
N LEU A 68 -2.50 -4.53 1.15
CA LEU A 68 -3.65 -3.65 1.03
C LEU A 68 -3.59 -2.50 2.03
N VAL A 69 -3.27 -2.80 3.29
CA VAL A 69 -3.15 -1.79 4.36
C VAL A 69 -1.97 -0.87 4.09
N ALA A 70 -0.82 -1.39 3.64
CA ALA A 70 0.32 -0.58 3.26
C ALA A 70 -0.01 0.34 2.07
N ALA A 71 -0.69 -0.18 1.05
CA ALA A 71 -1.15 0.61 -0.09
C ALA A 71 -2.09 1.75 0.34
N ALA A 72 -3.02 1.48 1.26
CA ALA A 72 -3.91 2.51 1.83
C ALA A 72 -3.12 3.63 2.51
N ILE A 73 -2.17 3.29 3.39
CA ILE A 73 -1.36 4.29 4.12
C ILE A 73 -0.49 5.10 3.14
N LEU A 74 0.16 4.43 2.20
CA LEU A 74 1.00 5.07 1.17
C LEU A 74 0.17 5.99 0.26
N LEU A 75 -1.06 5.60 -0.08
CA LEU A 75 -1.99 6.43 -0.85
C LEU A 75 -2.39 7.69 -0.07
N GLY A 76 -2.67 7.56 1.24
CA GLY A 76 -2.93 8.71 2.12
C GLY A 76 -1.72 9.66 2.24
N LEU A 77 -0.50 9.12 2.34
CA LEU A 77 0.73 9.93 2.31
C LEU A 77 0.90 10.67 0.98
N LEU A 78 0.60 10.01 -0.14
CA LEU A 78 0.67 10.58 -1.47
C LEU A 78 -0.38 11.69 -1.67
N ALA A 79 -1.59 11.51 -1.13
CA ALA A 79 -2.64 12.54 -1.09
C ALA A 79 -2.17 13.82 -0.36
N ASN A 80 -1.45 13.66 0.75
CA ASN A 80 -0.94 14.82 1.51
C ASN A 80 0.19 15.55 0.75
N GLN A 81 1.00 14.84 -0.04
CA GLN A 81 2.06 15.44 -0.85
C GLN A 81 1.52 16.29 -2.01
N LEU A 82 0.39 15.89 -2.62
CA LEU A 82 -0.26 16.65 -3.69
C LEU A 82 -0.58 18.09 -3.25
N ILE A 83 -1.07 18.26 -2.02
CA ILE A 83 -1.47 19.56 -1.48
C ILE A 83 -0.27 20.46 -1.25
N ASN A 84 0.76 19.94 -0.57
CA ASN A 84 1.97 20.70 -0.29
C ASN A 84 2.63 21.18 -1.60
N ARG A 85 2.55 20.37 -2.67
CA ARG A 85 3.00 20.79 -4.01
C ARG A 85 2.14 21.92 -4.58
N GLN A 86 0.81 21.79 -4.57
CA GLN A 86 -0.11 22.80 -5.10
C GLN A 86 0.06 24.16 -4.39
N ILE A 87 0.16 24.17 -3.06
CA ILE A 87 0.39 25.37 -2.26
C ILE A 87 1.69 26.06 -2.69
N SER A 88 2.79 25.31 -2.83
CA SER A 88 4.09 25.89 -3.24
C SER A 88 4.06 26.51 -4.66
N LYS A 89 3.37 25.87 -5.62
CA LYS A 89 3.25 26.36 -6.99
C LYS A 89 2.34 27.60 -7.06
N SER A 90 1.23 27.64 -6.32
CA SER A 90 0.35 28.80 -6.29
C SER A 90 1.00 30.00 -5.61
N THR A 91 1.72 29.80 -4.50
CA THR A 91 2.41 30.89 -3.78
C THR A 91 3.50 31.52 -4.65
N ASN A 92 4.31 30.72 -5.35
CA ASN A 92 5.36 31.25 -6.22
C ASN A 92 4.79 31.96 -7.46
N ARG A 93 3.64 31.49 -7.98
CA ARG A 93 2.96 32.13 -9.12
C ARG A 93 2.22 33.41 -8.74
N GLN A 94 1.83 33.57 -7.47
CA GLN A 94 1.09 34.74 -6.97
C GLN A 94 1.97 35.94 -6.59
N ILE A 95 3.30 35.81 -6.60
CA ILE A 95 4.22 36.97 -6.46
C ILE A 95 4.11 37.91 -7.69
N GLY A 96 3.46 37.48 -8.79
CA GLY A 96 3.32 38.28 -10.01
C GLY A 96 2.02 39.08 -10.19
N LYS A 97 0.89 38.74 -9.56
CA LYS A 97 -0.40 39.45 -9.80
C LYS A 97 -1.33 39.37 -8.59
N SER A 98 -1.41 40.45 -7.80
CA SER A 98 -2.49 40.67 -6.86
C SER A 98 -3.74 41.12 -7.63
N THR A 99 -4.81 40.33 -7.61
CA THR A 99 -6.21 40.73 -7.43
C THR A 99 -7.07 39.46 -7.49
N ASN A 100 -8.00 39.31 -6.53
CA ASN A 100 -8.99 38.24 -6.39
C ASN A 100 -8.56 36.98 -5.61
N ARG A 101 -8.65 37.09 -4.27
CA ARG A 101 -8.16 36.14 -3.26
C ARG A 101 -9.33 35.49 -2.50
N GLN A 102 -10.22 34.75 -3.17
CA GLN A 102 -11.22 33.96 -2.41
C GLN A 102 -11.68 32.65 -3.09
N ILE A 103 -11.41 32.45 -4.38
CA ILE A 103 -12.00 31.31 -5.13
C ILE A 103 -11.08 30.06 -5.18
N SER A 104 -9.76 30.16 -4.94
CA SER A 104 -8.83 29.03 -5.19
C SER A 104 -8.63 28.02 -4.03
N LYS A 105 -9.28 28.21 -2.87
CA LYS A 105 -9.12 27.30 -1.72
C LYS A 105 -10.03 26.07 -1.77
N SER A 106 -11.15 26.10 -2.50
CA SER A 106 -12.11 24.97 -2.54
C SER A 106 -11.74 23.92 -3.60
N THR A 107 -11.21 24.33 -4.76
CA THR A 107 -10.93 23.43 -5.90
C THR A 107 -9.85 22.38 -5.61
N ASN A 108 -8.86 22.68 -4.75
CA ASN A 108 -7.76 21.76 -4.45
C ASN A 108 -8.02 20.83 -3.23
N ARG A 109 -9.16 20.94 -2.54
CA ARG A 109 -9.51 20.01 -1.45
C ARG A 109 -10.11 18.70 -1.96
N LEU A 110 -10.90 18.78 -3.03
CA LEU A 110 -11.61 17.65 -3.64
C LEU A 110 -10.71 16.45 -3.98
N PRO A 111 -9.56 16.62 -4.68
CA PRO A 111 -8.71 15.47 -5.01
C PRO A 111 -8.05 14.85 -3.78
N ARG A 112 -7.74 15.64 -2.74
CA ARG A 112 -7.23 15.10 -1.48
C ARG A 112 -8.30 14.26 -0.80
N THR A 113 -9.45 14.87 -0.52
CA THR A 113 -10.52 14.22 0.24
C THR A 113 -10.94 12.94 -0.43
N PHE A 114 -11.04 12.96 -1.76
CA PHE A 114 -11.27 11.77 -2.56
C PHE A 114 -10.19 10.71 -2.35
N LEU A 115 -8.91 11.04 -2.51
CA LEU A 115 -7.82 10.06 -2.38
C LEU A 115 -7.66 9.52 -0.95
N THR A 116 -7.91 10.35 0.07
CA THR A 116 -7.94 9.90 1.47
C THR A 116 -9.16 9.04 1.78
N LEU A 117 -10.31 9.32 1.15
CA LEU A 117 -11.51 8.51 1.28
C LEU A 117 -11.30 7.14 0.62
N VAL A 118 -10.70 7.10 -0.56
CA VAL A 118 -10.27 5.86 -1.23
C VAL A 118 -9.28 5.08 -0.36
N ALA A 119 -8.29 5.75 0.22
CA ALA A 119 -7.35 5.12 1.16
C ALA A 119 -8.08 4.54 2.39
N ALA A 120 -9.02 5.28 2.97
CA ALA A 120 -9.82 4.82 4.10
C ALA A 120 -10.70 3.61 3.70
N LEU A 121 -11.31 3.63 2.52
CA LEU A 121 -12.07 2.50 1.98
C LEU A 121 -11.19 1.25 1.83
N PHE A 122 -9.96 1.39 1.34
CA PHE A 122 -9.04 0.26 1.26
C PHE A 122 -8.62 -0.28 2.64
N ALA A 123 -8.42 0.60 3.64
CA ALA A 123 -8.16 0.15 5.01
C ALA A 123 -9.37 -0.56 5.62
N LEU A 124 -10.59 -0.07 5.32
CA LEU A 124 -11.84 -0.70 5.74
C LEU A 124 -12.11 -2.01 4.99
N ALA A 125 -11.63 -2.18 3.77
CA ALA A 125 -11.73 -3.44 3.03
C ALA A 125 -10.96 -4.60 3.70
N ALA A 126 -10.06 -4.30 4.64
CA ALA A 126 -9.39 -5.30 5.47
C ALA A 126 -10.22 -5.75 6.70
N LEU A 127 -11.40 -5.18 6.93
CA LEU A 127 -12.29 -5.58 8.03
C LEU A 127 -12.81 -7.01 7.80
N PRO A 128 -12.85 -7.83 8.87
CA PRO A 128 -13.55 -9.11 8.82
C PRO A 128 -15.06 -8.91 8.66
N PRO A 129 -15.80 -9.94 8.22
CA PRO A 129 -17.25 -9.88 8.14
C PRO A 129 -17.85 -9.53 9.51
N TYR A 130 -18.91 -8.71 9.54
CA TYR A 130 -19.46 -8.14 10.80
C TYR A 130 -19.80 -9.20 11.86
N GLN A 131 -20.27 -10.37 11.42
CA GLN A 131 -20.60 -11.52 12.25
C GLN A 131 -19.39 -12.10 13.01
N TYR A 132 -18.18 -11.91 12.50
CA TYR A 132 -16.94 -12.43 13.07
C TYR A 132 -16.04 -11.33 13.66
N LEU A 133 -16.57 -10.13 13.88
CA LEU A 133 -15.78 -9.00 14.37
C LEU A 133 -15.07 -9.33 15.69
N LEU A 134 -15.79 -9.92 16.65
CA LEU A 134 -15.25 -10.21 17.99
C LEU A 134 -14.59 -11.59 18.10
N ALA A 135 -14.59 -12.38 17.03
CA ALA A 135 -14.02 -13.71 17.04
C ALA A 135 -12.50 -13.62 17.24
N PRO A 136 -11.91 -14.48 18.11
CA PRO A 136 -10.48 -14.44 18.43
C PRO A 136 -9.61 -14.61 17.18
N GLU A 137 -10.11 -15.38 16.23
CA GLU A 137 -9.52 -15.66 14.92
C GLU A 137 -9.29 -14.43 14.03
N TYR A 138 -10.14 -13.40 14.14
CA TYR A 138 -10.12 -12.22 13.29
C TYR A 138 -9.50 -11.00 13.96
N ARG A 139 -9.00 -11.13 15.20
CA ARG A 139 -8.33 -10.04 15.92
C ARG A 139 -7.18 -9.42 15.11
N GLY A 140 -6.40 -10.24 14.40
CA GLY A 140 -5.32 -9.74 13.54
C GLY A 140 -5.82 -8.86 12.39
N HIS A 141 -6.93 -9.24 11.75
CA HIS A 141 -7.56 -8.45 10.69
C HIS A 141 -8.07 -7.11 11.24
N LEU A 142 -8.70 -7.14 12.41
CA LEU A 142 -9.15 -5.92 13.08
C LEU A 142 -8.01 -4.98 13.46
N VAL A 143 -6.94 -5.49 14.05
CA VAL A 143 -5.78 -4.68 14.43
C VAL A 143 -5.15 -4.03 13.20
N LEU A 144 -5.02 -4.77 12.10
CA LEU A 144 -4.48 -4.24 10.85
C LEU A 144 -5.42 -3.21 10.21
N ALA A 145 -6.72 -3.46 10.14
CA ALA A 145 -7.70 -2.53 9.58
C ALA A 145 -7.79 -1.25 10.42
N ALA A 146 -7.90 -1.36 11.74
CA ALA A 146 -7.97 -0.23 12.66
C ALA A 146 -6.65 0.56 12.67
N GLY A 147 -5.50 -0.13 12.75
CA GLY A 147 -4.18 0.51 12.69
C GLY A 147 -3.93 1.20 11.35
N GLY A 148 -4.31 0.55 10.24
CA GLY A 148 -4.24 1.12 8.89
C GLY A 148 -5.09 2.37 8.74
N LEU A 149 -6.35 2.31 9.19
CA LEU A 149 -7.26 3.45 9.16
C LEU A 149 -6.75 4.59 10.03
N LEU A 150 -6.27 4.30 11.24
CA LEU A 150 -5.67 5.29 12.13
C LEU A 150 -4.46 5.95 11.48
N LEU A 151 -3.56 5.17 10.85
CA LEU A 151 -2.41 5.70 10.12
C LEU A 151 -2.83 6.56 8.93
N VAL A 152 -3.85 6.17 8.16
CA VAL A 152 -4.43 6.98 7.07
C VAL A 152 -4.97 8.31 7.61
N LEU A 153 -5.68 8.30 8.74
CA LEU A 153 -6.19 9.52 9.40
C LEU A 153 -5.06 10.40 9.96
N LEU A 154 -3.92 9.81 10.32
CA LEU A 154 -2.73 10.54 10.77
C LEU A 154 -1.86 11.07 9.62
N THR A 155 -2.05 10.63 8.38
CA THR A 155 -1.31 11.15 7.21
C THR A 155 -1.29 12.67 7.05
N PRO A 156 -2.34 13.46 7.36
CA PRO A 156 -2.24 14.94 7.44
C PRO A 156 -1.08 15.42 8.32
N PHE A 157 -0.87 14.80 9.48
CA PHE A 157 0.18 15.17 10.44
C PHE A 157 1.58 14.81 9.95
N ALA A 158 1.71 13.84 9.04
CA ALA A 158 2.97 13.52 8.38
C ALA A 158 3.54 14.69 7.55
N GLY A 159 2.73 15.72 7.29
CA GLY A 159 3.14 17.00 6.71
C GLY A 159 4.15 17.80 7.55
N ARG A 160 4.38 17.43 8.82
CA ARG A 160 5.40 18.04 9.69
C ARG A 160 6.77 17.35 9.64
N LEU A 161 6.85 16.14 9.10
CA LEU A 161 8.10 15.35 9.07
C LEU A 161 9.10 15.91 8.05
N PRO A 162 10.41 15.85 8.33
CA PRO A 162 11.44 16.21 7.36
C PRO A 162 11.40 15.27 6.15
N ARG A 163 11.91 15.76 5.01
CA ARG A 163 11.85 15.03 3.73
C ARG A 163 12.50 13.65 3.79
N ARG A 164 13.61 13.51 4.54
CA ARG A 164 14.30 12.23 4.82
C ARG A 164 13.45 11.26 5.64
N ALA A 165 12.80 11.72 6.70
CA ALA A 165 11.95 10.86 7.52
C ALA A 165 10.75 10.34 6.72
N ARG A 166 10.18 11.16 5.81
CA ARG A 166 9.10 10.70 4.93
C ARG A 166 9.57 9.63 3.95
N SER A 167 10.76 9.76 3.36
CA SER A 167 11.29 8.74 2.43
C SER A 167 11.62 7.44 3.14
N VAL A 168 12.18 7.51 4.35
CA VAL A 168 12.40 6.33 5.21
C VAL A 168 11.05 5.68 5.55
N LEU A 169 10.06 6.47 5.99
CA LEU A 169 8.71 5.97 6.28
C LEU A 169 8.08 5.28 5.07
N THR A 170 8.19 5.85 3.86
CA THR A 170 7.66 5.20 2.65
C THR A 170 8.37 3.89 2.32
N ALA A 171 9.69 3.81 2.52
CA ALA A 171 10.44 2.58 2.27
C ALA A 171 10.09 1.50 3.30
N LEU A 172 9.98 1.87 4.58
CA LEU A 172 9.55 0.98 5.65
C LEU A 172 8.13 0.47 5.41
N LEU A 173 7.20 1.32 4.99
CA LEU A 173 5.83 0.90 4.66
C LEU A 173 5.78 -0.03 3.43
N ALA A 174 6.62 0.20 2.43
CA ALA A 174 6.71 -0.70 1.27
C ALA A 174 7.24 -2.09 1.67
N LEU A 175 8.28 -2.14 2.53
CA LEU A 175 8.80 -3.40 3.07
C LEU A 175 7.78 -4.10 3.98
N ALA A 176 7.13 -3.35 4.87
CA ALA A 176 6.11 -3.88 5.77
C ALA A 176 4.86 -4.37 5.02
N GLY A 177 4.58 -3.83 3.83
CA GLY A 177 3.51 -4.32 2.96
C GLY A 177 3.87 -5.65 2.28
N ALA A 178 5.06 -5.73 1.69
CA ALA A 178 5.48 -6.86 0.86
C ALA A 178 6.01 -8.06 1.65
N VAL A 179 6.93 -7.82 2.59
CA VAL A 179 7.70 -8.89 3.25
C VAL A 179 6.80 -9.87 4.02
N PRO A 180 5.85 -9.41 4.86
CA PRO A 180 5.01 -10.34 5.61
C PRO A 180 4.12 -11.20 4.71
N ALA A 181 3.53 -10.61 3.67
CA ALA A 181 2.67 -11.33 2.74
C ALA A 181 3.44 -12.37 1.92
N LEU A 182 4.64 -12.03 1.45
CA LEU A 182 5.51 -12.97 0.73
C LEU A 182 5.99 -14.10 1.63
N TRP A 183 6.37 -13.79 2.86
CA TRP A 183 6.77 -14.80 3.84
C TRP A 183 5.65 -15.83 4.07
N GLN A 184 4.43 -15.35 4.31
CA GLN A 184 3.28 -16.23 4.50
C GLN A 184 2.93 -17.02 3.23
N PHE A 185 3.06 -16.41 2.05
CA PHE A 185 2.85 -17.11 0.79
C PHE A 185 3.83 -18.26 0.60
N VAL A 186 5.14 -18.05 0.89
CA VAL A 186 6.15 -19.12 0.78
C VAL A 186 5.86 -20.28 1.73
N LEU A 187 5.35 -20.02 2.93
CA LEU A 187 4.94 -21.07 3.87
C LEU A 187 3.71 -21.84 3.39
N LEU A 188 2.74 -21.15 2.77
CA LEU A 188 1.48 -21.75 2.33
C LEU A 188 1.62 -22.50 1.00
N HIS A 189 2.42 -21.98 0.06
CA HIS A 189 2.59 -22.50 -1.30
C HIS A 189 2.84 -24.02 -1.40
N PRO A 190 3.74 -24.65 -0.61
CA PRO A 190 3.94 -26.10 -0.71
C PRO A 190 2.70 -26.90 -0.32
N LEU A 191 1.87 -26.40 0.61
CA LEU A 191 0.61 -27.04 0.97
C LEU A 191 -0.40 -26.96 -0.18
N VAL A 192 -0.40 -25.83 -0.90
CA VAL A 192 -1.26 -25.64 -2.08
C VAL A 192 -0.85 -26.59 -3.21
N VAL A 193 0.46 -26.69 -3.51
CA VAL A 193 0.99 -27.63 -4.51
C VAL A 193 0.64 -29.06 -4.15
N ALA A 194 0.79 -29.45 -2.88
CA ALA A 194 0.42 -30.78 -2.41
C ALA A 194 -1.09 -31.08 -2.51
N LEU A 195 -1.94 -30.05 -2.35
CA LEU A 195 -3.40 -30.20 -2.47
C LEU A 195 -3.84 -30.40 -3.92
N TYR A 196 -3.23 -29.69 -4.85
CA TYR A 196 -3.58 -29.73 -6.27
C TYR A 196 -2.86 -30.83 -7.06
N ASP A 197 -1.83 -31.46 -6.47
CA ASP A 197 -0.99 -32.49 -7.09
C ASP A 197 -0.39 -32.07 -8.46
N GLU A 198 -0.25 -30.76 -8.69
CA GLU A 198 0.34 -30.18 -9.88
C GLU A 198 1.39 -29.13 -9.52
N PRO A 199 2.47 -28.97 -10.32
CA PRO A 199 3.42 -27.88 -10.16
C PRO A 199 2.77 -26.55 -10.55
N LEU A 200 2.07 -25.94 -9.59
CA LEU A 200 1.43 -24.65 -9.79
C LEU A 200 2.49 -23.55 -9.92
N GLY A 201 2.36 -22.76 -10.99
CA GLY A 201 3.17 -21.58 -11.21
C GLY A 201 2.75 -20.42 -10.30
N LEU A 202 3.69 -19.51 -10.06
CA LEU A 202 3.40 -18.24 -9.41
C LEU A 202 2.39 -17.46 -10.24
N GLY A 203 1.32 -17.00 -9.60
CA GLY A 203 0.33 -16.15 -10.25
C GLY A 203 0.93 -14.77 -10.58
N TRP A 204 0.50 -14.20 -11.72
CA TRP A 204 0.98 -12.90 -12.18
C TRP A 204 0.67 -11.77 -11.18
N GLY A 205 -0.41 -11.91 -10.39
CA GLY A 205 -0.80 -10.94 -9.38
C GLY A 205 0.28 -10.75 -8.31
N LEU A 206 0.90 -11.85 -7.86
CA LEU A 206 2.02 -11.79 -6.92
C LEU A 206 3.19 -11.00 -7.50
N VAL A 207 3.59 -11.31 -8.74
CA VAL A 207 4.71 -10.63 -9.41
C VAL A 207 4.43 -9.13 -9.57
N VAL A 208 3.23 -8.78 -10.05
CA VAL A 208 2.82 -7.38 -10.23
C VAL A 208 2.77 -6.64 -8.89
N CYS A 209 2.34 -7.29 -7.81
CA CYS A 209 2.32 -6.71 -6.47
C CYS A 209 3.74 -6.43 -5.96
N VAL A 210 4.65 -7.37 -6.11
CA VAL A 210 6.07 -7.22 -5.72
C VAL A 210 6.75 -6.11 -6.52
N VAL A 211 6.53 -6.08 -7.84
CA VAL A 211 7.06 -5.01 -8.70
C VAL A 211 6.51 -3.64 -8.27
N GLY A 212 5.23 -3.56 -7.94
CA GLY A 212 4.61 -2.35 -7.40
C GLY A 212 5.31 -1.84 -6.14
N PHE A 213 5.55 -2.71 -5.16
CA PHE A 213 6.30 -2.35 -3.94
C PHE A 213 7.76 -2.00 -4.21
N ALA A 214 8.42 -2.72 -5.11
CA ALA A 214 9.79 -2.43 -5.51
C ALA A 214 9.91 -1.02 -6.13
N LEU A 215 8.97 -0.63 -7.01
CA LEU A 215 8.93 0.71 -7.57
C LEU A 215 8.72 1.80 -6.51
N VAL A 216 7.81 1.57 -5.56
CA VAL A 216 7.59 2.49 -4.44
C VAL A 216 8.87 2.61 -3.60
N LEU A 217 9.54 1.50 -3.30
CA LEU A 217 10.77 1.44 -2.53
C LEU A 217 11.93 2.17 -3.23
N ILE A 218 12.17 1.89 -4.52
CA ILE A 218 13.17 2.56 -5.35
C ILE A 218 12.92 4.08 -5.37
N SER A 219 11.66 4.50 -5.52
CA SER A 219 11.29 5.92 -5.46
C SER A 219 11.58 6.56 -4.09
N GLY A 220 11.53 5.77 -3.00
CA GLY A 220 11.91 6.17 -1.65
C GLY A 220 13.41 6.45 -1.56
N PHE A 221 14.23 5.50 -2.03
CA PHE A 221 15.68 5.62 -2.04
C PHE A 221 16.20 6.76 -2.92
N LEU A 222 15.63 6.95 -4.12
CA LEU A 222 15.97 8.07 -5.01
C LEU A 222 15.72 9.43 -4.32
N GLN A 223 14.66 9.54 -3.51
CA GLN A 223 14.38 10.76 -2.75
C GLN A 223 15.32 10.95 -1.56
N LEU A 224 15.79 9.87 -0.94
CA LEU A 224 16.82 9.92 0.10
C LEU A 224 18.15 10.43 -0.48
N ALA A 225 18.62 9.85 -1.59
CA ALA A 225 19.87 10.24 -2.24
C ALA A 225 19.89 11.72 -2.63
N THR A 226 18.82 12.20 -3.26
CA THR A 226 18.70 13.62 -3.66
C THR A 226 18.63 14.60 -2.48
N SER A 227 18.14 14.15 -1.31
CA SER A 227 18.11 14.97 -0.09
C SER A 227 19.43 14.99 0.69
N GLY A 228 20.32 14.03 0.44
CA GLY A 228 21.69 14.04 0.96
C GLY A 228 22.53 15.11 0.27
N GLN A 229 22.40 15.19 -1.05
CA GLN A 229 23.19 16.08 -1.90
C GLN A 229 22.89 17.58 -1.68
N GLN A 230 21.65 17.93 -1.32
CA GLN A 230 21.28 19.32 -1.00
C GLN A 230 21.84 19.83 0.34
N SER A 231 22.22 18.94 1.26
CA SER A 231 22.80 19.31 2.56
C SER A 231 24.32 19.43 2.54
N ALA A 232 24.98 19.00 1.46
CA ALA A 232 26.44 19.07 1.30
C ALA A 232 26.89 20.31 0.51
N VAL A 233 25.95 21.09 -0.03
CA VAL A 233 26.22 22.25 -0.92
C VAL A 233 25.77 23.58 -0.28
N GLY A 234 25.22 23.55 0.94
CA GLY A 234 24.87 24.75 1.72
C GLY A 234 25.60 24.72 3.06
#